data_AF-A0A1L7ND49-F1
#
_entry.id   AF-A0A1L7ND49-F1
#
_cell.length_a   1.000
_cell.length_b   1.000
_cell.length_c   1.000
_cell.angle_alpha   90.00
_cell.angle_beta   90.00
_cell.angle_gamma   90.00
#
_symmetry.space_group_name_H-M   'P 1'
#
loop_
_entity.id
_entity.type
_entity.pdbx_description
1 polymer ?
#
loop_
_entity_poly.entity_id
_entity_poly.type
_entity_poly.pdbx_seq_one_letter_code
_entity_poly.pdbx_strand_id
1 'polypeptide(L)'
;MPVTKPFHNKVAVITGAAQGLGLAYAMALAERGARVVISDLGTDRSGQGQDASALEHALTAMRGKGFAVVGHAGQLENEGTCKQLIALAIEHFGALDILIHNAGWVDYQRIEDQEAAFLQRALGINVQAPVWLAKHAWPHLKRSAAPRVVLTTSDRAMYQRYAQPGLVAYAAGKMAQVGIMNALSMEGQEHGILVNAISPVAKTRMWGISQPPEELKPEWVTPGVLYLASALCHDTGYILRASNGQFTATRFNENSGVSYPRDLGRVQAADLAQVAERWNRIKECNYVPVKVANTCADLGESLVWDERTGALYFVDISGGRINCLTADGDVHTLYASAARIGALALTDRGNLIFTEDASVAIFDVPARKVSQHSASVHPRSTYRFNDGACDPQGRFVTGLMDEVPSGNTGALFRFDGQLSDQVIHDDMALPTGLAWSQDGHTVYFVDSAARAIYRAEYLVEGRLGAVTLFAETPAELGRPDGLALDREGGLWVCQYHGSCLLRYDRHGHLTDQVLMPVPCPTSCCFGGPGLNTLYISTARFDMNPEELHHYPDAGDLYAIRPETGGVARHSFKE
;
A
#
# COMPACT_ATOMS: atom_id res chain seq x y z
N MET A 1 6.73 -32.01 -14.51
CA MET A 1 7.63 -32.28 -15.65
C MET A 1 8.24 -30.96 -16.09
N PRO A 2 9.56 -30.84 -16.31
CA PRO A 2 10.18 -29.54 -16.51
C PRO A 2 10.07 -29.13 -17.98
N VAL A 3 9.20 -28.17 -18.30
CA VAL A 3 9.31 -27.40 -19.56
C VAL A 3 10.17 -26.17 -19.23
N THR A 4 11.47 -26.38 -19.02
CA THR A 4 12.42 -25.41 -18.43
C THR A 4 12.91 -24.29 -19.36
N LYS A 5 12.20 -24.00 -20.46
CA LYS A 5 12.59 -22.92 -21.40
C LYS A 5 11.37 -22.09 -21.81
N PRO A 6 10.96 -21.08 -21.00
CA PRO A 6 9.77 -20.26 -21.27
C PRO A 6 9.82 -19.48 -22.59
N PHE A 7 11.00 -19.40 -23.23
CA PHE A 7 11.22 -18.70 -24.49
C PHE A 7 11.61 -19.63 -25.64
N HIS A 8 11.49 -20.95 -25.47
CA HIS A 8 11.86 -21.89 -26.53
C HIS A 8 11.12 -21.58 -27.83
N ASN A 9 11.89 -21.39 -28.91
CA ASN A 9 11.42 -21.03 -30.25
C ASN A 9 10.71 -19.67 -30.35
N LYS A 10 10.71 -18.85 -29.30
CA LYS A 10 10.20 -17.47 -29.38
C LYS A 10 11.17 -16.58 -30.14
N VAL A 11 10.64 -15.65 -30.92
CA VAL A 11 11.44 -14.64 -31.63
C VAL A 11 11.29 -13.30 -30.93
N ALA A 12 12.42 -12.73 -30.50
CA ALA A 12 12.47 -11.47 -29.77
C ALA A 12 13.26 -10.41 -30.53
N VAL A 13 12.70 -9.22 -30.68
CA VAL A 13 13.39 -8.02 -31.16
C VAL A 13 13.68 -7.12 -29.95
N ILE A 14 14.95 -6.75 -29.75
CA ILE A 14 15.38 -5.84 -28.68
C ILE A 14 16.18 -4.69 -29.28
N THR A 15 15.74 -3.46 -29.00
CA THR A 15 16.46 -2.24 -29.43
C THR A 15 17.42 -1.72 -28.34
N GLY A 16 18.51 -1.06 -28.74
CA GLY A 16 19.56 -0.60 -27.83
C GLY A 16 20.26 -1.75 -27.11
N ALA A 17 20.57 -2.81 -27.85
CA ALA A 17 20.99 -4.11 -27.32
C ALA A 17 22.44 -4.50 -27.66
N ALA A 18 23.28 -3.57 -28.11
CA ALA A 18 24.72 -3.83 -28.25
C ALA A 18 25.46 -3.78 -26.91
N GLN A 19 24.89 -3.16 -25.87
CA GLN A 19 25.52 -2.99 -24.56
C GLN A 19 24.49 -2.77 -23.43
N GLY A 20 24.96 -2.77 -22.18
CA GLY A 20 24.16 -2.41 -21.01
C GLY A 20 22.93 -3.29 -20.81
N LEU A 21 21.79 -2.66 -20.45
CA LEU A 21 20.53 -3.34 -20.17
C LEU A 21 20.02 -4.17 -21.36
N GLY A 22 20.03 -3.61 -22.57
CA GLY A 22 19.50 -4.31 -23.74
C GLY A 22 20.30 -5.57 -24.08
N LEU A 23 21.63 -5.53 -23.95
CA LEU A 23 22.48 -6.71 -24.14
C LEU A 23 22.23 -7.77 -23.07
N ALA A 24 22.04 -7.37 -21.80
CA ALA A 24 21.71 -8.29 -20.72
C ALA A 24 20.37 -9.00 -20.98
N TYR A 25 19.36 -8.28 -21.46
CA TYR A 25 18.07 -8.86 -21.85
C TYR A 25 18.22 -9.84 -23.02
N ALA A 26 18.93 -9.45 -24.07
CA ALA A 26 19.16 -10.28 -25.26
C ALA A 26 19.89 -11.58 -24.92
N MET A 27 20.96 -11.50 -24.12
CA MET A 27 21.72 -12.65 -23.61
C MET A 27 20.83 -13.60 -22.82
N ALA A 28 20.07 -13.07 -21.85
CA ALA A 28 19.25 -13.89 -20.96
C ALA A 28 18.04 -14.55 -21.66
N LEU A 29 17.46 -13.88 -22.67
CA LEU A 29 16.44 -14.47 -23.55
C LEU A 29 17.03 -15.62 -24.39
N ALA A 30 18.19 -15.39 -25.01
CA ALA A 30 18.86 -16.38 -25.84
C ALA A 30 19.30 -17.61 -25.04
N GLU A 31 19.85 -17.43 -23.83
CA GLU A 31 20.17 -18.51 -22.88
C GLU A 31 18.96 -19.40 -22.56
N ARG A 32 17.75 -18.84 -22.61
CA ARG A 32 16.48 -19.53 -22.34
C ARG A 32 15.77 -19.99 -23.61
N GLY A 33 16.45 -19.98 -24.76
CA GLY A 33 16.01 -20.58 -26.01
C GLY A 33 15.29 -19.66 -26.99
N ALA A 34 15.31 -18.34 -26.76
CA ALA A 34 14.81 -17.38 -27.73
C ALA A 34 15.76 -17.25 -28.93
N ARG A 35 15.19 -16.97 -30.10
CA ARG A 35 15.87 -16.46 -31.29
C ARG A 35 15.81 -14.94 -31.23
N VAL A 36 16.94 -14.26 -31.35
CA VAL A 36 17.03 -12.84 -31.00
C VAL A 36 17.46 -11.99 -32.18
N VAL A 37 16.77 -10.86 -32.39
CA VAL A 37 17.23 -9.77 -33.25
C VAL A 37 17.60 -8.60 -32.35
N ILE A 38 18.86 -8.17 -32.41
CA ILE A 38 19.33 -6.99 -31.68
C ILE A 38 19.51 -5.82 -32.64
N SER A 39 19.01 -4.64 -32.25
CA SER A 39 19.22 -3.40 -33.00
C SER A 39 20.00 -2.41 -32.16
N ASP A 40 21.04 -1.81 -32.73
CA ASP A 40 21.79 -0.74 -32.08
C ASP A 40 22.48 0.15 -33.13
N LEU A 41 22.61 1.44 -32.84
CA LEU A 41 23.27 2.41 -33.72
C LEU A 41 24.77 2.52 -33.42
N GLY A 42 25.22 2.04 -32.25
CA GLY A 42 26.62 2.12 -31.84
C GLY A 42 27.08 3.52 -31.45
N THR A 43 26.18 4.38 -30.96
CA THR A 43 26.52 5.77 -30.63
C THR A 43 27.38 5.90 -29.36
N ASP A 44 28.18 6.96 -29.28
CA ASP A 44 28.97 7.33 -28.11
C ASP A 44 28.10 7.80 -26.90
N ARG A 45 28.72 8.35 -25.85
CA ARG A 45 28.02 8.69 -24.58
C ARG A 45 26.99 9.81 -24.76
N SER A 46 27.25 10.70 -25.72
CA SER A 46 26.39 11.81 -26.10
C SER A 46 25.38 11.44 -27.20
N GLY A 47 25.36 10.17 -27.62
CA GLY A 47 24.58 9.74 -28.78
C GLY A 47 25.22 10.13 -30.11
N GLN A 48 26.45 10.62 -30.15
CA GLN A 48 27.11 11.01 -31.40
C GLN A 48 27.90 9.84 -32.00
N GLY A 49 28.10 9.87 -33.32
CA GLY A 49 28.84 8.84 -34.06
C GLY A 49 28.08 7.53 -34.31
N GLN A 50 28.66 6.68 -35.16
CA GLN A 50 28.21 5.32 -35.44
C GLN A 50 29.42 4.39 -35.28
N ASP A 51 29.50 3.68 -34.17
CA ASP A 51 30.52 2.65 -33.93
C ASP A 51 29.90 1.27 -34.11
N ALA A 52 29.99 0.75 -35.34
CA ALA A 52 29.52 -0.58 -35.67
C ALA A 52 30.23 -1.69 -34.86
N SER A 53 31.39 -1.41 -34.26
CA SER A 53 32.14 -2.41 -33.50
C SER A 53 31.38 -2.90 -32.26
N ALA A 54 30.59 -2.07 -31.59
CA ALA A 54 29.84 -2.48 -30.41
C ALA A 54 28.80 -3.56 -30.75
N LEU A 55 28.06 -3.37 -31.85
CA LEU A 55 27.08 -4.35 -32.34
C LEU A 55 27.80 -5.64 -32.78
N GLU A 56 28.89 -5.53 -33.53
CA GLU A 56 29.66 -6.70 -33.98
C GLU A 56 30.27 -7.49 -32.82
N HIS A 57 30.77 -6.82 -31.78
CA HIS A 57 31.26 -7.48 -30.57
C HIS A 57 30.15 -8.24 -29.84
N ALA A 58 28.97 -7.63 -29.67
CA ALA A 58 27.81 -8.30 -29.05
C ALA A 58 27.36 -9.52 -29.86
N LEU A 59 27.26 -9.39 -31.19
CA LEU A 59 26.91 -10.50 -32.09
C LEU A 59 27.94 -11.62 -32.02
N THR A 60 29.23 -11.29 -32.04
CA THR A 60 30.33 -12.27 -31.94
C THR A 60 30.26 -13.02 -30.61
N ALA A 61 30.06 -12.31 -29.49
CA ALA A 61 29.93 -12.93 -28.17
C ALA A 61 28.71 -13.85 -28.05
N MET A 62 27.55 -13.43 -28.57
CA MET A 62 26.32 -14.23 -28.55
C MET A 62 26.41 -15.44 -29.48
N ARG A 63 26.96 -15.28 -30.69
CA ARG A 63 27.20 -16.40 -31.64
C ARG A 63 28.23 -17.38 -31.08
N GLY A 64 29.27 -16.90 -30.39
CA GLY A 64 30.26 -17.74 -29.72
C GLY A 64 29.67 -18.63 -28.62
N LYS A 65 28.53 -18.25 -28.04
CA LYS A 65 27.73 -19.07 -27.12
C LYS A 65 26.72 -19.99 -27.82
N GLY A 66 26.69 -20.00 -29.16
CA GLY A 66 25.78 -20.82 -29.97
C GLY A 66 24.36 -20.26 -30.10
N PHE A 67 24.15 -18.98 -29.78
CA PHE A 67 22.81 -18.38 -29.86
C PHE A 67 22.42 -18.01 -31.29
N ALA A 68 21.15 -18.21 -31.61
CA ALA A 68 20.54 -17.76 -32.86
C ALA A 68 20.27 -16.25 -32.77
N VAL A 69 21.21 -15.45 -33.29
CA VAL A 69 21.16 -13.98 -33.22
C VAL A 69 21.47 -13.32 -34.56
N VAL A 70 20.71 -12.27 -34.88
CA VAL A 70 20.93 -11.39 -36.03
C VAL A 70 20.97 -9.94 -35.55
N GLY A 71 21.85 -9.13 -36.16
CA GLY A 71 22.02 -7.73 -35.82
C GLY A 71 21.42 -6.80 -36.88
N HIS A 72 20.95 -5.65 -36.42
CA HIS A 72 20.47 -4.56 -37.26
C HIS A 72 21.11 -3.25 -36.82
N ALA A 73 21.76 -2.56 -37.74
CA ALA A 73 22.32 -1.22 -37.51
C ALA A 73 21.46 -0.19 -38.25
N GLY A 74 20.85 0.74 -37.51
CA GLY A 74 20.01 1.78 -38.12
C GLY A 74 19.45 2.79 -37.13
N GLN A 75 19.13 3.98 -37.64
CA GLN A 75 18.49 5.06 -36.89
C GLN A 75 16.98 4.81 -36.75
N LEU A 76 16.53 4.53 -35.52
CA LEU A 76 15.15 4.15 -35.23
C LEU A 76 14.16 5.32 -35.24
N GLU A 77 14.66 6.56 -35.34
CA GLU A 77 13.83 7.75 -35.52
C GLU A 77 13.12 7.76 -36.89
N ASN A 78 13.60 6.94 -37.85
CA ASN A 78 13.00 6.79 -39.17
C ASN A 78 12.06 5.57 -39.23
N GLU A 79 10.82 5.76 -39.70
CA GLU A 79 9.84 4.67 -39.85
C GLU A 79 10.34 3.53 -40.75
N GLY A 80 10.99 3.87 -41.86
CA GLY A 80 11.55 2.89 -42.81
C GLY A 80 12.58 1.97 -42.15
N THR A 81 13.43 2.51 -41.28
CA THR A 81 14.37 1.72 -40.49
C THR A 81 13.65 0.80 -39.51
N CYS A 82 12.63 1.29 -38.80
CA CYS A 82 11.82 0.45 -37.90
C CYS A 82 11.14 -0.70 -38.67
N LYS A 83 10.62 -0.43 -39.87
CA LYS A 83 10.05 -1.44 -40.76
C LYS A 83 11.10 -2.48 -41.18
N GLN A 84 12.30 -2.05 -41.54
CA GLN A 84 13.41 -2.94 -41.91
C GLN A 84 13.81 -3.85 -40.74
N LEU A 85 13.90 -3.31 -39.52
CA LEU A 85 14.19 -4.12 -38.32
C LEU A 85 13.15 -5.22 -38.10
N ILE A 86 11.86 -4.90 -38.21
CA ILE A 86 10.82 -5.92 -38.05
C ILE A 86 10.87 -6.93 -39.20
N ALA A 87 11.03 -6.47 -40.45
CA ALA A 87 11.16 -7.35 -41.61
C ALA A 87 12.32 -8.35 -41.45
N LEU A 88 13.47 -7.90 -40.92
CA LEU A 88 14.64 -8.73 -40.67
C LEU A 88 14.32 -9.93 -39.76
N ALA A 89 13.53 -9.72 -38.70
CA ALA A 89 13.10 -10.80 -37.80
C ALA A 89 12.23 -11.83 -38.52
N ILE A 90 11.35 -11.37 -39.40
CA ILE A 90 10.45 -12.23 -40.18
C ILE A 90 11.23 -13.00 -41.24
N GLU A 91 12.14 -12.35 -41.95
CA GLU A 91 12.97 -12.99 -42.98
C GLU A 91 13.88 -14.08 -42.39
N HIS A 92 14.48 -13.82 -41.23
CA HIS A 92 15.43 -14.76 -40.62
C HIS A 92 14.77 -15.86 -39.78
N PHE A 93 13.69 -15.54 -39.06
CA PHE A 93 13.10 -16.46 -38.08
C PHE A 93 11.63 -16.82 -38.34
N GLY A 94 10.97 -16.16 -39.30
CA GLY A 94 9.61 -16.44 -39.74
C GLY A 94 8.50 -15.93 -38.80
N ALA A 95 8.84 -15.32 -37.67
CA ALA A 95 7.89 -14.94 -36.63
C ALA A 95 8.39 -13.75 -35.79
N LEU A 96 7.47 -13.16 -35.02
CA LEU A 96 7.79 -12.20 -33.97
C LEU A 96 6.83 -12.43 -32.79
N ASP A 97 7.38 -12.71 -31.62
CA ASP A 97 6.62 -12.94 -30.39
C ASP A 97 6.81 -11.81 -29.38
N ILE A 98 8.02 -11.24 -29.32
CA ILE A 98 8.42 -10.31 -28.27
C ILE A 98 9.06 -9.07 -28.90
N LEU A 99 8.57 -7.89 -28.54
CA LEU A 99 9.19 -6.61 -28.88
C LEU A 99 9.60 -5.88 -27.60
N ILE A 100 10.91 -5.64 -27.43
CA ILE A 100 11.44 -4.85 -26.32
C ILE A 100 12.05 -3.57 -26.87
N HIS A 101 11.36 -2.45 -26.68
CA HIS A 101 11.90 -1.14 -27.01
C HIS A 101 12.70 -0.57 -25.83
N ASN A 102 14.00 -0.89 -25.81
CA ASN A 102 14.93 -0.44 -24.79
C ASN A 102 15.85 0.70 -25.25
N ALA A 103 16.02 0.91 -26.55
CA ALA A 103 16.80 2.02 -27.08
C ALA A 103 16.35 3.35 -26.47
N GLY A 104 17.32 4.17 -26.10
CA GLY A 104 17.05 5.44 -25.45
C GLY A 104 18.27 6.33 -25.51
N TRP A 105 18.01 7.63 -25.48
CA TRP A 105 19.01 8.67 -25.45
C TRP A 105 18.66 9.64 -24.33
N VAL A 106 19.68 10.10 -23.61
CA VAL A 106 19.57 11.10 -22.56
C VAL A 106 20.74 12.06 -22.69
N ASP A 107 20.42 13.34 -22.55
CA ASP A 107 21.37 14.41 -22.35
C ASP A 107 20.63 15.52 -21.58
N TYR A 108 21.36 16.55 -21.13
CA TYR A 108 20.83 17.59 -20.26
C TYR A 108 20.87 18.94 -20.96
N GLN A 109 19.72 19.60 -21.03
CA GLN A 109 19.61 20.96 -21.53
C GLN A 109 18.47 21.66 -20.81
N ARG A 110 18.78 22.79 -20.14
CA ARG A 110 17.77 23.57 -19.41
C ARG A 110 16.72 24.09 -20.39
N ILE A 111 15.56 24.45 -19.86
CA ILE A 111 14.42 24.83 -20.71
C ILE A 111 14.72 26.08 -21.56
N GLU A 112 15.54 27.00 -21.06
CA GLU A 112 15.96 28.23 -21.76
C GLU A 112 16.95 27.97 -22.90
N ASP A 113 17.70 26.87 -22.81
CA ASP A 113 18.70 26.48 -23.81
C ASP A 113 18.13 25.52 -24.85
N GLN A 114 16.86 25.12 -24.76
CA GLN A 114 16.33 24.01 -25.54
C GLN A 114 16.40 24.22 -27.05
N GLU A 115 17.14 23.35 -27.73
CA GLU A 115 17.31 23.39 -29.17
C GLU A 115 16.29 22.47 -29.87
N ALA A 116 15.77 22.91 -31.01
CA ALA A 116 14.83 22.11 -31.81
C ALA A 116 15.39 20.74 -32.19
N ALA A 117 16.69 20.66 -32.54
CA ALA A 117 17.35 19.41 -32.89
C ALA A 117 17.48 18.46 -31.69
N PHE A 118 17.76 18.99 -30.49
CA PHE A 118 17.82 18.22 -29.25
C PHE A 118 16.45 17.61 -28.92
N LEU A 119 15.39 18.42 -28.95
CA LEU A 119 14.04 17.97 -28.71
C LEU A 119 13.60 16.94 -29.75
N GLN A 120 13.83 17.22 -31.05
CA GLN A 120 13.47 16.31 -32.13
C GLN A 120 14.16 14.95 -31.98
N ARG A 121 15.43 14.94 -31.57
CA ARG A 121 16.17 13.71 -31.29
C ARG A 121 15.56 12.93 -30.11
N ALA A 122 15.28 13.61 -28.99
CA ALA A 122 14.67 12.99 -27.82
C ALA A 122 13.30 12.38 -28.13
N LEU A 123 12.48 13.08 -28.90
CA LEU A 123 11.16 12.61 -29.34
C LEU A 123 11.25 11.50 -30.40
N GLY A 124 12.22 11.60 -31.32
CA GLY A 124 12.44 10.58 -32.34
C GLY A 124 12.67 9.21 -31.72
N ILE A 125 13.62 9.13 -30.78
CA ILE A 125 13.97 7.85 -30.17
C ILE A 125 12.97 7.39 -29.10
N ASN A 126 12.40 8.29 -28.30
CA ASN A 126 11.52 7.91 -27.19
C ASN A 126 10.01 8.00 -27.50
N VAL A 127 9.60 8.47 -28.69
CA VAL A 127 8.18 8.57 -29.06
C VAL A 127 7.93 7.98 -30.44
N GLN A 128 8.63 8.44 -31.48
CA GLN A 128 8.37 7.97 -32.84
C GLN A 128 8.79 6.50 -33.02
N ALA A 129 9.99 6.15 -32.59
CA ALA A 129 10.52 4.78 -32.69
C ALA A 129 9.61 3.71 -32.09
N PRO A 130 9.16 3.77 -30.81
CA PRO A 130 8.29 2.73 -30.24
C PRO A 130 6.95 2.62 -30.97
N VAL A 131 6.38 3.73 -31.46
CA VAL A 131 5.12 3.71 -32.23
C VAL A 131 5.32 3.03 -33.58
N TRP A 132 6.40 3.34 -34.31
CA TRP A 132 6.71 2.70 -35.59
C TRP A 132 7.06 1.23 -35.44
N LEU A 133 7.83 0.87 -34.41
CA LEU A 133 8.13 -0.52 -34.10
C LEU A 133 6.85 -1.29 -33.79
N ALA A 134 5.98 -0.76 -32.93
CA ALA A 134 4.70 -1.39 -32.61
C ALA A 134 3.82 -1.55 -33.87
N LYS A 135 3.67 -0.49 -34.67
CA LYS A 135 2.91 -0.50 -35.93
C LYS A 135 3.34 -1.62 -36.86
N HIS A 136 4.64 -1.76 -37.11
CA HIS A 136 5.16 -2.78 -38.03
C HIS A 136 5.22 -4.17 -37.40
N ALA A 137 5.40 -4.28 -36.08
CA ALA A 137 5.35 -5.54 -35.35
C ALA A 137 3.92 -6.11 -35.22
N TRP A 138 2.91 -5.25 -35.15
CA TRP A 138 1.53 -5.60 -34.79
C TRP A 138 0.96 -6.77 -35.61
N PRO A 139 1.04 -6.80 -36.96
CA PRO A 139 0.49 -7.90 -37.75
C PRO A 139 1.18 -9.25 -37.50
N HIS A 140 2.39 -9.24 -36.95
CA HIS A 140 3.14 -10.44 -36.59
C HIS A 140 2.85 -10.87 -35.15
N LEU A 141 2.75 -9.90 -34.24
CA LEU A 141 2.34 -10.16 -32.85
C LEU A 141 0.93 -10.77 -32.77
N LYS A 142 -0.02 -10.32 -33.60
CA LYS A 142 -1.36 -10.95 -33.69
C LYS A 142 -1.34 -12.44 -34.05
N ARG A 143 -0.25 -12.94 -34.64
CA ARG A 143 -0.06 -14.36 -35.01
C ARG A 143 0.72 -15.15 -33.95
N SER A 144 1.28 -14.49 -32.95
CA SER A 144 1.99 -15.15 -31.85
C SER A 144 0.99 -15.78 -30.88
N ALA A 145 1.34 -16.93 -30.31
CA ALA A 145 0.59 -17.54 -29.22
C ALA A 145 0.82 -16.86 -27.86
N ALA A 146 1.85 -16.02 -27.73
CA ALA A 146 2.13 -15.28 -26.51
C ALA A 146 2.80 -13.93 -26.85
N PRO A 147 2.09 -12.99 -27.50
CA PRO A 147 2.66 -11.73 -27.93
C PRO A 147 2.94 -10.82 -26.73
N ARG A 148 4.14 -10.23 -26.70
CA ARG A 148 4.59 -9.35 -25.62
C ARG A 148 5.27 -8.10 -26.17
N VAL A 149 4.91 -6.95 -25.61
CA VAL A 149 5.60 -5.69 -25.85
C VAL A 149 6.08 -5.12 -24.52
N VAL A 150 7.37 -4.82 -24.42
CA VAL A 150 7.97 -4.19 -23.24
C VAL A 150 8.60 -2.87 -23.64
N LEU A 151 8.12 -1.78 -23.05
CA LEU A 151 8.61 -0.42 -23.27
C LEU A 151 9.50 0.04 -22.11
N THR A 152 10.49 0.91 -22.35
CA THR A 152 11.38 1.39 -21.28
C THR A 152 11.10 2.84 -20.89
N THR A 153 10.46 3.03 -19.74
CA THR A 153 10.26 4.34 -19.07
C THR A 153 11.38 4.63 -18.04
N SER A 154 11.19 5.60 -17.15
CA SER A 154 12.19 5.98 -16.14
C SER A 154 11.54 6.59 -14.88
N ASP A 155 12.06 6.22 -13.71
CA ASP A 155 11.66 6.81 -12.43
C ASP A 155 11.92 8.32 -12.37
N ARG A 156 12.90 8.82 -13.13
CA ARG A 156 13.18 10.27 -13.28
C ARG A 156 12.09 11.02 -14.05
N ALA A 157 11.29 10.30 -14.82
CA ALA A 157 10.16 10.85 -15.55
C ALA A 157 8.85 10.70 -14.75
N MET A 158 8.68 9.58 -14.05
CA MET A 158 7.45 9.26 -13.33
C MET A 158 7.31 9.95 -11.97
N TYR A 159 8.41 10.19 -11.25
CA TYR A 159 8.36 10.74 -9.89
C TYR A 159 9.07 12.08 -9.81
N GLN A 160 8.33 13.12 -9.41
CA GLN A 160 8.87 14.48 -9.25
C GLN A 160 10.11 14.52 -8.36
N ARG A 161 10.13 13.75 -7.26
CA ARG A 161 11.27 13.68 -6.32
C ARG A 161 12.58 13.17 -6.94
N TYR A 162 12.53 12.52 -8.11
CA TYR A 162 13.70 12.02 -8.83
C TYR A 162 14.00 12.80 -10.12
N ALA A 163 13.15 13.76 -10.46
CA ALA A 163 13.35 14.64 -11.60
C ALA A 163 14.61 15.49 -11.41
N GLN A 164 15.29 15.81 -12.52
CA GLN A 164 16.49 16.64 -12.50
C GLN A 164 16.34 17.83 -13.47
N PRO A 165 16.94 18.98 -13.14
CA PRO A 165 17.04 20.10 -14.07
C PRO A 165 17.68 19.67 -15.39
N GLY A 166 17.14 20.15 -16.51
CA GLY A 166 17.67 19.87 -17.85
C GLY A 166 17.15 18.58 -18.51
N LEU A 167 16.33 17.78 -17.84
CA LEU A 167 15.79 16.53 -18.39
C LEU A 167 14.40 16.66 -19.04
N VAL A 168 13.91 17.86 -19.35
CA VAL A 168 12.51 18.04 -19.81
C VAL A 168 12.18 17.16 -21.03
N ALA A 169 13.00 17.20 -22.09
CA ALA A 169 12.76 16.40 -23.30
C ALA A 169 12.88 14.88 -23.05
N TYR A 170 13.83 14.47 -22.20
CA TYR A 170 13.99 13.07 -21.79
C TYR A 170 12.78 12.58 -20.98
N ALA A 171 12.36 13.34 -19.97
CA ALA A 171 11.24 13.01 -19.11
C ALA A 171 9.93 12.93 -19.92
N ALA A 172 9.71 13.88 -20.83
CA ALA A 172 8.58 13.84 -21.76
C ALA A 172 8.59 12.57 -22.62
N GLY A 173 9.74 12.22 -23.21
CA GLY A 173 9.91 10.99 -23.99
C GLY A 173 9.69 9.73 -23.17
N LYS A 174 10.20 9.67 -21.93
CA LYS A 174 10.01 8.50 -21.05
C LYS A 174 8.59 8.38 -20.50
N MET A 175 7.90 9.48 -20.24
CA MET A 175 6.47 9.45 -19.92
C MET A 175 5.61 9.07 -21.12
N ALA A 176 6.02 9.40 -22.35
CA ALA A 176 5.30 8.97 -23.55
C ALA A 176 5.21 7.44 -23.67
N GLN A 177 6.21 6.70 -23.16
CA GLN A 177 6.18 5.24 -23.10
C GLN A 177 4.98 4.72 -22.29
N VAL A 178 4.63 5.41 -21.19
CA VAL A 178 3.47 5.05 -20.36
C VAL A 178 2.16 5.30 -21.11
N GLY A 179 2.07 6.43 -21.84
CA GLY A 179 0.92 6.73 -22.69
C GLY A 179 0.75 5.70 -23.83
N ILE A 180 1.84 5.37 -24.51
CA ILE A 180 1.86 4.34 -25.57
C ILE A 180 1.47 2.98 -25.00
N MET A 181 2.01 2.59 -23.84
CA MET A 181 1.66 1.34 -23.15
C MET A 181 0.17 1.27 -22.86
N ASN A 182 -0.42 2.31 -22.28
CA ASN A 182 -1.84 2.34 -21.93
C ASN A 182 -2.72 2.17 -23.17
N ALA A 183 -2.44 2.92 -24.25
CA ALA A 183 -3.20 2.83 -25.49
C ALA A 183 -3.07 1.45 -26.16
N LEU A 184 -1.83 0.97 -26.34
CA LEU A 184 -1.60 -0.33 -26.98
C LEU A 184 -2.08 -1.51 -26.13
N SER A 185 -2.11 -1.39 -24.80
CA SER A 185 -2.73 -2.41 -23.93
C SER A 185 -4.21 -2.59 -24.24
N MET A 186 -4.92 -1.50 -24.54
CA MET A 186 -6.33 -1.56 -24.93
C MET A 186 -6.50 -2.09 -26.36
N GLU A 187 -5.72 -1.60 -27.32
CA GLU A 187 -5.73 -2.12 -28.71
C GLU A 187 -5.35 -3.61 -28.80
N GLY A 188 -4.53 -4.08 -27.87
CA GLY A 188 -4.03 -5.45 -27.81
C GLY A 188 -5.01 -6.48 -27.24
N GLN A 189 -6.06 -6.04 -26.51
CA GLN A 189 -6.95 -6.93 -25.75
C GLN A 189 -7.59 -8.02 -26.62
N GLU A 190 -8.14 -7.65 -27.78
CA GLU A 190 -8.80 -8.58 -28.70
C GLU A 190 -7.86 -9.69 -29.21
N HIS A 191 -6.56 -9.43 -29.21
CA HIS A 191 -5.54 -10.32 -29.76
C HIS A 191 -4.62 -10.92 -28.71
N GLY A 192 -4.88 -10.69 -27.42
CA GLY A 192 -4.04 -11.16 -26.32
C GLY A 192 -2.62 -10.56 -26.30
N ILE A 193 -2.41 -9.40 -26.94
CA ILE A 193 -1.12 -8.69 -26.93
C ILE A 193 -1.01 -7.95 -25.60
N LEU A 194 -0.09 -8.39 -24.75
CA LEU A 194 0.19 -7.73 -23.48
C LEU A 194 1.30 -6.71 -23.68
N VAL A 195 1.04 -5.47 -23.26
CA VAL A 195 1.95 -4.33 -23.37
C VAL A 195 2.21 -3.79 -21.97
N ASN A 196 3.47 -3.84 -21.55
CA ASN A 196 3.91 -3.37 -20.24
C ASN A 196 5.13 -2.46 -20.39
N ALA A 197 5.48 -1.76 -19.31
CA ALA A 197 6.67 -0.93 -19.26
C ALA A 197 7.61 -1.38 -18.13
N ILE A 198 8.91 -1.17 -18.33
CA ILE A 198 9.94 -1.29 -17.31
C ILE A 198 10.48 0.11 -16.98
N SER A 199 10.64 0.40 -15.70
CA SER A 199 11.42 1.53 -15.19
C SER A 199 12.69 0.99 -14.52
N PRO A 200 13.78 0.84 -15.28
CA PRO A 200 14.99 0.21 -14.77
C PRO A 200 15.94 1.23 -14.13
N VAL A 201 16.63 0.81 -13.07
CA VAL A 201 17.81 1.51 -12.55
C VAL A 201 19.01 0.58 -12.66
N ALA A 202 19.93 0.95 -13.55
CA ALA A 202 21.21 0.29 -13.65
C ALA A 202 22.33 1.29 -13.92
N LYS A 203 23.46 1.08 -13.27
CA LYS A 203 24.73 1.75 -13.51
C LYS A 203 25.26 1.27 -14.86
N THR A 204 24.85 1.95 -15.91
CA THR A 204 25.35 1.73 -17.28
C THR A 204 26.31 2.85 -17.66
N ARG A 205 26.90 2.76 -18.85
CA ARG A 205 27.74 3.84 -19.41
C ARG A 205 27.03 5.20 -19.46
N MET A 206 25.69 5.21 -19.54
CA MET A 206 24.83 6.40 -19.48
C MET A 206 24.96 7.18 -18.16
N TRP A 207 25.47 6.52 -17.10
CA TRP A 207 25.80 7.12 -15.80
C TRP A 207 27.29 7.52 -15.67
N GLY A 208 28.07 7.46 -16.75
CA GLY A 208 29.48 7.84 -16.77
C GLY A 208 30.47 6.76 -16.32
N ILE A 209 30.00 5.57 -15.93
CA ILE A 209 30.83 4.49 -15.37
C ILE A 209 31.59 3.73 -16.47
N SER A 210 32.85 3.39 -16.22
CA SER A 210 33.74 2.60 -17.12
C SER A 210 34.09 1.21 -16.58
N GLN A 211 33.84 0.92 -15.29
CA GLN A 211 34.07 -0.38 -14.67
C GLN A 211 32.75 -1.09 -14.34
N PRO A 212 32.74 -2.44 -14.23
CA PRO A 212 31.57 -3.18 -13.79
C PRO A 212 31.11 -2.69 -12.41
N PRO A 213 29.84 -2.30 -12.24
CA PRO A 213 29.41 -1.72 -10.97
C PRO A 213 29.17 -2.81 -9.92
N GLU A 214 29.44 -2.53 -8.65
CA GLU A 214 29.17 -3.45 -7.54
C GLU A 214 27.67 -3.59 -7.24
N GLU A 215 26.91 -2.52 -7.49
CA GLU A 215 25.46 -2.41 -7.34
C GLU A 215 24.82 -1.85 -8.63
N LEU A 216 23.49 -1.89 -8.75
CA LEU A 216 22.74 -1.42 -9.91
C LEU A 216 23.19 -2.13 -11.21
N LYS A 217 23.40 -3.44 -11.11
CA LYS A 217 23.83 -4.29 -12.22
C LYS A 217 22.67 -4.51 -13.22
N PRO A 218 22.90 -4.47 -14.54
CA PRO A 218 21.87 -4.80 -15.54
C PRO A 218 21.22 -6.17 -15.32
N GLU A 219 21.99 -7.15 -14.85
CA GLU A 219 21.54 -8.52 -14.57
C GLU A 219 20.48 -8.56 -13.45
N TRP A 220 20.48 -7.57 -12.56
CA TRP A 220 19.53 -7.47 -11.45
C TRP A 220 18.18 -6.86 -11.87
N VAL A 221 18.11 -6.21 -13.04
CA VAL A 221 16.86 -5.76 -13.66
C VAL A 221 16.26 -6.85 -14.56
N THR A 222 17.13 -7.65 -15.17
CA THR A 222 16.78 -8.61 -16.22
C THR A 222 15.64 -9.59 -15.87
N PRO A 223 15.53 -10.16 -14.65
CA PRO A 223 14.43 -11.06 -14.30
C PRO A 223 13.05 -10.42 -14.48
N GLY A 224 12.90 -9.14 -14.16
CA GLY A 224 11.63 -8.41 -14.33
C GLY A 224 11.24 -8.26 -15.79
N VAL A 225 12.20 -7.92 -16.66
CA VAL A 225 11.94 -7.82 -18.11
C VAL A 225 11.61 -9.19 -18.72
N LEU A 226 12.30 -10.25 -18.29
CA LEU A 226 11.97 -11.61 -18.71
C LEU A 226 10.55 -12.00 -18.28
N TYR A 227 10.14 -11.69 -17.05
CA TYR A 227 8.77 -11.93 -16.60
C TYR A 227 7.75 -11.25 -17.52
N LEU A 228 7.88 -9.94 -17.74
CA LEU A 228 7.00 -9.17 -18.63
C LEU A 228 7.00 -9.67 -20.08
N ALA A 229 8.13 -10.19 -20.55
CA ALA A 229 8.28 -10.73 -21.91
C ALA A 229 7.87 -12.20 -22.05
N SER A 230 7.43 -12.86 -20.97
CA SER A 230 7.13 -14.30 -20.96
C SER A 230 5.63 -14.59 -20.93
N ALA A 231 5.27 -15.85 -21.22
CA ALA A 231 3.92 -16.35 -21.03
C ALA A 231 3.48 -16.44 -19.56
N LEU A 232 4.39 -16.25 -18.59
CA LEU A 232 4.07 -16.21 -17.16
C LEU A 232 3.41 -14.90 -16.73
N CYS A 233 3.64 -13.81 -17.48
CA CYS A 233 2.95 -12.56 -17.25
C CYS A 233 1.58 -12.62 -17.94
N HIS A 234 0.55 -12.40 -17.12
CA HIS A 234 -0.86 -12.35 -17.54
C HIS A 234 -1.42 -10.92 -17.55
N ASP A 235 -0.66 -9.96 -17.03
CA ASP A 235 -1.07 -8.57 -16.88
C ASP A 235 -0.65 -7.71 -18.08
N THR A 236 -1.42 -6.66 -18.36
CA THR A 236 -1.10 -5.60 -19.32
C THR A 236 -1.34 -4.24 -18.67
N GLY A 237 -0.65 -3.20 -19.16
CA GLY A 237 -0.80 -1.84 -18.63
C GLY A 237 -0.11 -1.59 -17.29
N TYR A 238 0.86 -2.42 -16.92
CA TYR A 238 1.66 -2.25 -15.71
C TYR A 238 3.06 -1.71 -16.02
N ILE A 239 3.55 -0.89 -15.08
CA ILE A 239 4.91 -0.41 -15.06
C ILE A 239 5.66 -1.16 -13.96
N LEU A 240 6.67 -1.94 -14.33
CA LEU A 240 7.52 -2.64 -13.38
C LEU A 240 8.75 -1.77 -13.08
N ARG A 241 8.91 -1.34 -11.84
CA ARG A 241 10.14 -0.71 -11.35
C ARG A 241 11.12 -1.80 -10.95
N ALA A 242 12.38 -1.66 -11.35
CA ALA A 242 13.40 -2.69 -11.13
C ALA A 242 14.76 -2.08 -10.80
N SER A 243 15.33 -2.46 -9.67
CA SER A 243 16.65 -2.02 -9.20
C SER A 243 17.18 -3.01 -8.16
N ASN A 244 18.47 -3.34 -8.20
CA ASN A 244 19.11 -4.20 -7.19
C ASN A 244 18.39 -5.53 -6.88
N GLY A 245 17.77 -6.15 -7.89
CA GLY A 245 17.06 -7.42 -7.74
C GLY A 245 15.70 -7.28 -7.05
N GLN A 246 15.27 -6.04 -6.79
CA GLN A 246 13.99 -5.68 -6.21
C GLN A 246 13.06 -5.18 -7.30
N PHE A 247 11.78 -5.53 -7.16
CA PHE A 247 10.76 -5.25 -8.16
C PHE A 247 9.51 -4.67 -7.49
N THR A 248 8.91 -3.67 -8.11
CA THR A 248 7.63 -3.11 -7.66
C THR A 248 6.79 -2.76 -8.88
N ALA A 249 5.62 -3.38 -9.01
CA ALA A 249 4.66 -3.05 -10.06
C ALA A 249 3.84 -1.81 -9.65
N THR A 250 3.59 -0.92 -10.59
CA THR A 250 2.79 0.29 -10.39
C THR A 250 1.99 0.65 -11.65
N ARG A 251 0.93 1.43 -11.47
CA ARG A 251 0.11 2.05 -12.51
C ARG A 251 -0.60 3.27 -11.90
N PHE A 252 -1.19 4.12 -12.74
CA PHE A 252 -2.14 5.12 -12.24
C PHE A 252 -3.40 4.39 -11.75
N ASN A 253 -3.81 4.67 -10.52
CA ASN A 253 -5.04 4.15 -9.94
C ASN A 253 -6.05 5.29 -9.79
N GLU A 254 -7.32 4.95 -9.96
CA GLU A 254 -8.45 5.82 -9.67
C GLU A 254 -9.09 5.44 -8.33
N ASN A 255 -10.03 6.26 -7.89
CA ASN A 255 -10.77 6.05 -6.66
C ASN A 255 -11.85 4.98 -6.86
N SER A 256 -12.32 4.40 -5.75
CA SER A 256 -13.52 3.58 -5.77
C SER A 256 -14.72 4.38 -6.29
N GLY A 257 -15.61 3.73 -7.04
CA GLY A 257 -16.86 4.34 -7.52
C GLY A 257 -16.75 5.28 -8.73
N VAL A 258 -15.58 5.42 -9.37
CA VAL A 258 -15.45 6.24 -10.59
C VAL A 258 -16.38 5.74 -11.70
N SER A 259 -17.16 6.68 -12.27
CA SER A 259 -17.93 6.54 -13.49
C SER A 259 -17.42 7.53 -14.53
N TYR A 260 -16.24 7.25 -15.10
CA TYR A 260 -15.58 8.15 -16.04
C TYR A 260 -16.41 8.36 -17.33
N PRO A 261 -16.50 9.58 -17.87
CA PRO A 261 -15.90 10.83 -17.39
C PRO A 261 -16.82 11.67 -16.48
N ARG A 262 -17.97 11.12 -16.05
CA ARG A 262 -19.06 11.89 -15.41
C ARG A 262 -18.91 12.04 -13.91
N ASP A 263 -18.40 11.00 -13.25
CA ASP A 263 -18.17 10.99 -11.81
C ASP A 263 -16.77 10.45 -11.52
N LEU A 264 -15.95 11.26 -10.85
CA LEU A 264 -14.59 10.88 -10.46
C LEU A 264 -14.53 10.30 -9.03
N GLY A 265 -15.69 10.03 -8.41
CA GLY A 265 -15.80 9.47 -7.06
C GLY A 265 -15.11 10.36 -6.03
N ARG A 266 -15.27 11.69 -6.15
CA ARG A 266 -14.43 12.68 -5.45
C ARG A 266 -15.13 13.97 -5.06
N VAL A 267 -14.36 14.82 -4.38
CA VAL A 267 -14.72 16.15 -3.89
C VAL A 267 -15.36 16.99 -5.01
N GLN A 268 -16.65 17.27 -4.87
CA GLN A 268 -17.34 18.23 -5.72
C GLN A 268 -16.92 19.65 -5.36
N ALA A 269 -16.83 20.55 -6.34
CA ALA A 269 -16.66 21.97 -6.15
C ALA A 269 -17.33 22.71 -7.31
N ALA A 270 -18.17 23.71 -6.99
CA ALA A 270 -18.94 24.43 -8.01
C ALA A 270 -18.20 25.65 -8.57
N ASP A 271 -17.18 26.14 -7.87
CA ASP A 271 -16.44 27.36 -8.21
C ASP A 271 -14.98 27.34 -7.73
N LEU A 272 -14.20 28.35 -8.13
CA LEU A 272 -12.79 28.50 -7.78
C LEU A 272 -12.55 28.58 -6.27
N ALA A 273 -13.41 29.27 -5.51
CA ALA A 273 -13.23 29.45 -4.08
C ALA A 273 -13.40 28.11 -3.35
N GLN A 274 -14.39 27.31 -3.74
CA GLN A 274 -14.58 25.96 -3.22
C GLN A 274 -13.42 25.02 -3.58
N VAL A 275 -12.86 25.13 -4.79
CA VAL A 275 -11.66 24.35 -5.16
C VAL A 275 -10.49 24.73 -4.26
N ALA A 276 -10.27 26.03 -4.02
CA ALA A 276 -9.17 26.51 -3.17
C ALA A 276 -9.34 26.08 -1.71
N GLU A 277 -10.55 26.25 -1.15
CA GLU A 277 -10.89 25.80 0.20
C GLU A 277 -10.69 24.29 0.37
N ARG A 278 -11.12 23.51 -0.62
CA ARG A 278 -11.09 22.03 -0.57
C ARG A 278 -9.81 21.44 -1.13
N TRP A 279 -8.82 22.27 -1.52
CA TRP A 279 -7.61 21.83 -2.21
C TRP A 279 -6.86 20.73 -1.45
N ASN A 280 -6.80 20.83 -0.12
CA ASN A 280 -6.14 19.81 0.70
C ASN A 280 -6.81 18.43 0.56
N ARG A 281 -8.14 18.37 0.49
CA ARG A 281 -8.88 17.13 0.24
C ARG A 281 -8.76 16.67 -1.23
N ILE A 282 -8.75 17.61 -2.18
CA ILE A 282 -8.64 17.31 -3.61
C ILE A 282 -7.30 16.61 -3.93
N LYS A 283 -6.21 17.04 -3.28
CA LYS A 283 -4.86 16.48 -3.52
C LYS A 283 -4.52 15.23 -2.68
N GLU A 284 -5.42 14.78 -1.81
CA GLU A 284 -5.22 13.55 -1.03
C GLU A 284 -5.50 12.32 -1.91
N CYS A 285 -4.48 11.46 -2.06
CA CYS A 285 -4.57 10.18 -2.76
C CYS A 285 -4.41 9.06 -1.73
N ASN A 286 -5.53 8.46 -1.30
CA ASN A 286 -5.64 7.29 -0.41
C ASN A 286 -5.30 7.53 1.07
N TYR A 287 -5.88 6.69 1.94
CA TYR A 287 -5.72 6.66 3.40
C TYR A 287 -4.29 6.27 3.84
N VAL A 288 -3.26 7.04 3.50
CA VAL A 288 -1.90 6.73 3.93
C VAL A 288 -1.76 6.99 5.43
N PRO A 289 -1.48 5.97 6.27
CA PRO A 289 -1.26 6.19 7.69
C PRO A 289 -0.02 7.04 7.93
N VAL A 290 -0.19 8.09 8.72
CA VAL A 290 0.90 8.97 9.15
C VAL A 290 1.20 8.68 10.61
N LYS A 291 2.47 8.43 10.94
CA LYS A 291 2.89 8.32 12.33
C LYS A 291 2.73 9.67 13.03
N VAL A 292 2.01 9.71 14.15
CA VAL A 292 1.72 10.95 14.89
C VAL A 292 2.45 11.05 16.22
N ALA A 293 2.87 9.93 16.81
CA ALA A 293 3.67 9.93 18.04
C ALA A 293 4.54 8.69 18.16
N ASN A 294 5.72 8.83 18.75
CA ASN A 294 6.55 7.71 19.19
C ASN A 294 6.16 7.37 20.63
N THR A 295 5.59 6.18 20.82
CA THR A 295 5.12 5.71 22.12
C THR A 295 5.83 4.44 22.56
N CYS A 296 6.31 3.62 21.62
CA CYS A 296 6.91 2.32 21.91
C CYS A 296 6.07 1.46 22.89
N ALA A 297 4.73 1.58 22.83
CA ALA A 297 3.84 0.85 23.72
C ALA A 297 4.01 -0.66 23.50
N ASP A 298 4.02 -1.43 24.59
CA ASP A 298 4.06 -2.89 24.45
C ASP A 298 2.75 -3.37 23.84
N LEU A 299 1.62 -2.99 24.45
CA LEU A 299 0.28 -3.26 23.93
C LEU A 299 -0.58 -1.98 24.00
N GLY A 300 -0.36 -1.07 23.05
CA GLY A 300 -1.11 0.20 22.97
C GLY A 300 -2.58 -0.05 22.61
N GLU A 301 -3.53 0.47 23.38
CA GLU A 301 -4.95 0.12 23.26
C GLU A 301 -5.91 1.24 23.71
N SER A 302 -7.22 1.03 23.53
CA SER A 302 -8.32 1.82 24.12
C SER A 302 -8.17 3.34 23.97
N LEU A 303 -8.03 3.81 22.73
CA LEU A 303 -7.90 5.24 22.48
C LEU A 303 -9.24 5.98 22.73
N VAL A 304 -9.16 7.12 23.39
CA VAL A 304 -10.29 8.03 23.58
C VAL A 304 -9.87 9.47 23.36
N TRP A 305 -10.64 10.18 22.53
CA TRP A 305 -10.42 11.58 22.19
C TRP A 305 -11.24 12.51 23.10
N ASP A 306 -10.58 13.48 23.72
CA ASP A 306 -11.23 14.56 24.47
C ASP A 306 -11.30 15.84 23.63
N GLU A 307 -12.47 16.11 23.07
CA GLU A 307 -12.71 17.31 22.26
C GLU A 307 -12.47 18.62 23.02
N ARG A 308 -12.62 18.63 24.36
CA ARG A 308 -12.49 19.86 25.16
C ARG A 308 -11.04 20.33 25.24
N THR A 309 -10.11 19.39 25.30
CA THR A 309 -8.68 19.65 25.49
C THR A 309 -7.87 19.40 24.22
N GLY A 310 -8.44 18.70 23.24
CA GLY A 310 -7.71 18.24 22.06
C GLY A 310 -6.69 17.14 22.38
N ALA A 311 -6.87 16.44 23.51
CA ALA A 311 -6.00 15.36 23.94
C ALA A 311 -6.53 13.99 23.52
N LEU A 312 -5.62 13.07 23.24
CA LEU A 312 -5.90 11.66 22.98
C LEU A 312 -5.33 10.82 24.12
N TYR A 313 -6.20 10.18 24.89
CA TYR A 313 -5.79 9.23 25.93
C TYR A 313 -5.79 7.81 25.39
N PHE A 314 -4.89 6.98 25.89
CA PHE A 314 -4.76 5.58 25.49
C PHE A 314 -4.02 4.79 26.57
N VAL A 315 -4.12 3.47 26.53
CA VAL A 315 -3.46 2.60 27.51
C VAL A 315 -2.29 1.86 26.88
N ASP A 316 -1.36 1.41 27.71
CA ASP A 316 -0.44 0.30 27.41
C ASP A 316 -0.79 -0.84 28.36
N ILE A 317 -1.48 -1.87 27.84
CA ILE A 317 -2.09 -2.91 28.69
C ILE A 317 -1.03 -3.64 29.49
N SER A 318 -0.04 -4.21 28.81
CA SER A 318 1.04 -4.98 29.41
C SER A 318 1.99 -4.09 30.22
N GLY A 319 2.17 -2.84 29.79
CA GLY A 319 2.94 -1.85 30.53
C GLY A 319 2.26 -1.31 31.79
N GLY A 320 0.94 -1.54 31.95
CA GLY A 320 0.14 -1.06 33.07
C GLY A 320 0.04 0.47 33.12
N ARG A 321 -0.09 1.16 31.97
CA ARG A 321 -0.02 2.63 31.88
C ARG A 321 -1.24 3.26 31.23
N ILE A 322 -1.60 4.45 31.72
CA ILE A 322 -2.47 5.40 31.02
C ILE A 322 -1.59 6.52 30.48
N ASN A 323 -1.67 6.75 29.18
CA ASN A 323 -0.90 7.75 28.46
C ASN A 323 -1.83 8.81 27.83
N CYS A 324 -1.26 9.96 27.53
CA CYS A 324 -1.93 11.09 26.91
C CYS A 324 -1.02 11.69 25.84
N LEU A 325 -1.54 11.81 24.62
CA LEU A 325 -0.98 12.64 23.55
C LEU A 325 -1.70 13.99 23.59
N THR A 326 -0.95 15.06 23.87
CA THR A 326 -1.48 16.42 23.96
C THR A 326 -1.75 17.03 22.58
N ALA A 327 -2.52 18.11 22.54
CA ALA A 327 -2.78 18.87 21.31
C ALA A 327 -1.50 19.40 20.64
N ASP A 328 -0.44 19.64 21.43
CA ASP A 328 0.87 20.10 20.96
C ASP A 328 1.75 18.96 20.41
N GLY A 329 1.30 17.70 20.55
CA GLY A 329 2.00 16.52 20.04
C GLY A 329 2.91 15.82 21.05
N ASP A 330 2.87 16.21 22.33
CA ASP A 330 3.67 15.59 23.38
C ASP A 330 2.97 14.36 23.98
N VAL A 331 3.74 13.32 24.29
CA VAL A 331 3.24 12.12 24.98
C VAL A 331 3.65 12.14 26.45
N HIS A 332 2.70 11.89 27.34
CA HIS A 332 2.92 11.76 28.77
C HIS A 332 2.23 10.52 29.35
N THR A 333 2.92 9.82 30.24
CA THR A 333 2.28 8.83 31.12
C THR A 333 1.65 9.56 32.30
N LEU A 334 0.33 9.39 32.48
CA LEU A 334 -0.45 10.01 33.55
C LEU A 334 -0.55 9.12 34.79
N TYR A 335 -0.60 7.81 34.56
CA TYR A 335 -0.77 6.81 35.61
C TYR A 335 -0.03 5.53 35.23
N ALA A 336 0.51 4.85 36.24
CA ALA A 336 1.17 3.56 36.09
C ALA A 336 0.77 2.65 37.26
N SER A 337 0.51 1.39 36.96
CA SER A 337 0.14 0.34 37.89
C SER A 337 0.96 -0.92 37.64
N ALA A 338 1.01 -1.80 38.63
CA ALA A 338 1.50 -3.17 38.45
C ALA A 338 0.44 -4.09 37.82
N ALA A 339 -0.84 -3.68 37.85
CA ALA A 339 -1.95 -4.35 37.18
C ALA A 339 -1.94 -4.08 35.68
N ARG A 340 -2.57 -4.96 34.89
CA ARG A 340 -2.84 -4.71 33.49
C ARG A 340 -3.95 -3.67 33.38
N ILE A 341 -3.80 -2.70 32.49
CA ILE A 341 -4.83 -1.68 32.23
C ILE A 341 -5.41 -1.93 30.83
N GLY A 342 -6.50 -2.68 30.75
CA GLY A 342 -7.12 -3.08 29.48
C GLY A 342 -7.89 -1.96 28.77
N ALA A 343 -8.83 -1.34 29.48
CA ALA A 343 -9.80 -0.41 28.90
C ALA A 343 -9.82 0.96 29.57
N LEU A 344 -10.25 1.98 28.81
CA LEU A 344 -10.31 3.38 29.21
C LEU A 344 -11.49 4.12 28.54
N ALA A 345 -12.16 5.00 29.28
CA ALA A 345 -13.10 5.96 28.72
C ALA A 345 -13.11 7.28 29.50
N LEU A 346 -13.59 8.35 28.85
CA LEU A 346 -13.82 9.65 29.49
C LEU A 346 -15.06 9.59 30.38
N THR A 347 -15.00 10.30 31.50
CA THR A 347 -16.17 10.65 32.31
C THR A 347 -16.76 11.98 31.84
N ASP A 348 -18.03 12.22 32.18
CA ASP A 348 -18.71 13.51 31.96
C ASP A 348 -18.11 14.67 32.76
N ARG A 349 -17.30 14.39 33.78
CA ARG A 349 -16.53 15.36 34.57
C ARG A 349 -15.12 15.62 34.05
N GLY A 350 -14.67 14.88 33.04
CA GLY A 350 -13.33 14.99 32.48
C GLY A 350 -12.23 14.23 33.21
N ASN A 351 -12.62 13.35 34.12
CA ASN A 351 -11.80 12.25 34.62
C ASN A 351 -11.82 11.06 33.65
N LEU A 352 -11.11 10.00 34.01
CA LEU A 352 -11.07 8.75 33.24
C LEU A 352 -11.63 7.60 34.08
N ILE A 353 -12.52 6.79 33.52
CA ILE A 353 -12.80 5.45 34.05
C ILE A 353 -11.94 4.45 33.28
N PHE A 354 -11.33 3.52 34.00
CA PHE A 354 -10.42 2.54 33.41
C PHE A 354 -10.48 1.21 34.16
N THR A 355 -9.89 0.17 33.58
CA THR A 355 -9.81 -1.15 34.22
C THR A 355 -8.43 -1.38 34.82
N GLU A 356 -8.38 -2.08 35.95
CA GLU A 356 -7.17 -2.71 36.48
C GLU A 356 -7.47 -4.19 36.70
N ASP A 357 -6.78 -5.08 35.97
CA ASP A 357 -7.08 -6.50 35.95
C ASP A 357 -8.59 -6.77 35.75
N ALA A 358 -9.24 -7.46 36.68
CA ALA A 358 -10.68 -7.75 36.66
C ALA A 358 -11.50 -6.77 37.53
N SER A 359 -11.07 -5.51 37.62
CA SER A 359 -11.76 -4.42 38.34
C SER A 359 -11.76 -3.12 37.53
N VAL A 360 -12.57 -2.15 37.96
CA VAL A 360 -12.62 -0.80 37.37
C VAL A 360 -12.31 0.27 38.41
N ALA A 361 -11.76 1.38 37.95
CA ALA A 361 -11.34 2.50 38.76
C ALA A 361 -11.61 3.84 38.08
N ILE A 362 -11.70 4.91 38.87
CA ILE A 362 -11.82 6.28 38.37
C ILE A 362 -10.51 7.01 38.67
N PHE A 363 -9.89 7.57 37.65
CA PHE A 363 -8.70 8.41 37.73
C PHE A 363 -9.07 9.89 37.60
N ASP A 364 -8.85 10.62 38.69
CA ASP A 364 -8.95 12.07 38.74
C ASP A 364 -7.77 12.68 37.98
N VAL A 365 -8.03 13.21 36.79
CA VAL A 365 -6.99 13.71 35.88
C VAL A 365 -6.27 14.93 36.46
N PRO A 366 -6.98 15.97 36.96
CA PRO A 366 -6.32 17.10 37.61
C PRO A 366 -5.47 16.72 38.83
N ALA A 367 -5.97 15.86 39.71
CA ALA A 367 -5.28 15.46 40.93
C ALA A 367 -4.24 14.34 40.72
N ARG A 368 -4.21 13.73 39.53
CA ARG A 368 -3.37 12.59 39.15
C ARG A 368 -3.43 11.44 40.17
N LYS A 369 -4.64 11.07 40.58
CA LYS A 369 -4.85 10.00 41.56
C LYS A 369 -6.09 9.19 41.23
N VAL A 370 -6.09 7.93 41.65
CA VAL A 370 -7.29 7.10 41.64
C VAL A 370 -8.21 7.57 42.78
N SER A 371 -9.47 7.89 42.45
CA SER A 371 -10.47 8.40 43.38
C SER A 371 -11.42 7.31 43.88
N GLN A 372 -11.68 6.29 43.08
CA GLN A 372 -12.57 5.17 43.41
C GLN A 372 -12.11 3.89 42.70
N HIS A 373 -12.41 2.75 43.30
CA HIS A 373 -12.09 1.43 42.76
C HIS A 373 -13.21 0.43 43.11
N SER A 374 -13.57 -0.45 42.18
CA SER A 374 -14.53 -1.54 42.40
C SER A 374 -13.87 -2.73 43.11
N ALA A 375 -14.68 -3.69 43.55
CA ALA A 375 -14.14 -5.03 43.82
C ALA A 375 -13.72 -5.70 42.51
N SER A 376 -12.82 -6.68 42.60
CA SER A 376 -12.56 -7.58 41.46
C SER A 376 -13.79 -8.43 41.19
N VAL A 377 -14.21 -8.50 39.93
CA VAL A 377 -15.34 -9.34 39.49
C VAL A 377 -14.95 -10.81 39.38
N HIS A 378 -13.64 -11.11 39.43
CA HIS A 378 -13.13 -12.47 39.28
C HIS A 378 -11.98 -12.77 40.25
N PRO A 379 -11.94 -13.97 40.89
CA PRO A 379 -10.92 -14.29 41.89
C PRO A 379 -9.58 -14.74 41.30
N ARG A 380 -9.55 -15.21 40.05
CA ARG A 380 -8.30 -15.66 39.40
C ARG A 380 -7.58 -14.48 38.77
N SER A 381 -6.30 -14.33 39.11
CA SER A 381 -5.44 -13.25 38.59
C SER A 381 -5.14 -13.33 37.09
N THR A 382 -5.37 -14.48 36.45
CA THR A 382 -5.23 -14.63 34.99
C THR A 382 -6.34 -13.92 34.21
N TYR A 383 -7.42 -13.53 34.88
CA TYR A 383 -8.50 -12.78 34.26
C TYR A 383 -8.20 -11.29 34.29
N ARG A 384 -8.49 -10.63 33.18
CA ARG A 384 -8.49 -9.16 33.09
C ARG A 384 -9.55 -8.68 32.12
N PHE A 385 -9.97 -7.44 32.30
CA PHE A 385 -10.65 -6.72 31.26
C PHE A 385 -9.69 -6.39 30.11
N ASN A 386 -10.22 -6.36 28.89
CA ASN A 386 -9.44 -6.22 27.67
C ASN A 386 -9.70 -4.92 26.92
N ASP A 387 -10.92 -4.70 26.45
CA ASP A 387 -11.35 -3.43 25.82
C ASP A 387 -12.69 -2.99 26.41
N GLY A 388 -13.06 -1.72 26.24
CA GLY A 388 -14.25 -1.14 26.83
C GLY A 388 -14.60 0.25 26.31
N ALA A 389 -15.88 0.58 26.42
CA ALA A 389 -16.42 1.88 26.05
C ALA A 389 -17.71 2.16 26.84
N CYS A 390 -18.15 3.42 26.85
CA CYS A 390 -19.37 3.79 27.54
C CYS A 390 -20.60 3.63 26.64
N ASP A 391 -21.68 3.19 27.24
CA ASP A 391 -22.98 3.12 26.59
C ASP A 391 -23.68 4.50 26.54
N PRO A 392 -24.80 4.63 25.80
CA PRO A 392 -25.52 5.91 25.67
C PRO A 392 -26.14 6.42 26.97
N GLN A 393 -26.28 5.57 27.99
CA GLN A 393 -26.79 5.97 29.31
C GLN A 393 -25.67 6.46 30.23
N GLY A 394 -24.41 6.31 29.84
CA GLY A 394 -23.22 6.71 30.58
C GLY A 394 -22.71 5.63 31.54
N ARG A 395 -22.94 4.35 31.22
CA ARG A 395 -22.39 3.20 31.96
C ARG A 395 -21.19 2.67 31.21
N PHE A 396 -20.20 2.14 31.93
CA PHE A 396 -18.99 1.61 31.32
C PHE A 396 -19.15 0.12 31.02
N VAL A 397 -18.95 -0.29 29.77
CA VAL A 397 -19.02 -1.70 29.37
C VAL A 397 -17.64 -2.15 28.95
N THR A 398 -17.21 -3.32 29.44
CA THR A 398 -15.89 -3.87 29.15
C THR A 398 -15.90 -5.38 29.11
N GLY A 399 -15.05 -5.97 28.28
CA GLY A 399 -14.97 -7.40 28.07
C GLY A 399 -13.89 -8.07 28.92
N LEU A 400 -14.28 -9.07 29.71
CA LEU A 400 -13.40 -9.89 30.54
C LEU A 400 -12.85 -11.08 29.72
N MET A 401 -11.55 -11.36 29.84
CA MET A 401 -10.89 -12.52 29.22
C MET A 401 -9.97 -13.24 30.22
N ASP A 402 -9.65 -14.52 29.95
CA ASP A 402 -8.59 -15.27 30.61
C ASP A 402 -7.32 -15.23 29.74
N GLU A 403 -6.19 -14.77 30.27
CA GLU A 403 -4.89 -14.78 29.58
C GLU A 403 -4.30 -16.18 29.42
N VAL A 404 -4.92 -17.19 30.06
CA VAL A 404 -4.64 -18.61 29.83
C VAL A 404 -5.90 -19.23 29.20
N PRO A 405 -6.07 -19.12 27.87
CA PRO A 405 -7.33 -19.45 27.23
C PRO A 405 -7.72 -20.92 27.44
N SER A 406 -8.95 -21.14 27.91
CA SER A 406 -9.54 -22.47 28.09
C SER A 406 -10.99 -22.48 27.62
N GLY A 407 -11.18 -22.23 26.31
CA GLY A 407 -12.52 -22.06 25.72
C GLY A 407 -13.12 -20.69 26.00
N ASN A 408 -14.44 -20.58 25.85
CA ASN A 408 -15.20 -19.35 25.95
C ASN A 408 -15.58 -19.02 27.39
N THR A 409 -14.61 -18.48 28.14
CA THR A 409 -14.78 -18.15 29.58
C THR A 409 -14.93 -16.65 29.85
N GLY A 410 -14.84 -15.83 28.81
CA GLY A 410 -15.00 -14.39 28.86
C GLY A 410 -16.45 -13.95 28.79
N ALA A 411 -16.67 -12.68 29.13
CA ALA A 411 -17.99 -12.07 29.20
C ALA A 411 -17.91 -10.53 29.09
N LEU A 412 -18.97 -9.89 28.63
CA LEU A 412 -19.15 -8.44 28.72
C LEU A 412 -19.78 -8.07 30.07
N PHE A 413 -19.11 -7.17 30.78
CA PHE A 413 -19.58 -6.58 32.03
C PHE A 413 -19.99 -5.12 31.80
N ARG A 414 -20.98 -4.67 32.57
CA ARG A 414 -21.42 -3.28 32.63
C ARG A 414 -21.29 -2.77 34.05
N PHE A 415 -20.70 -1.59 34.21
CA PHE A 415 -20.54 -0.86 35.46
C PHE A 415 -21.38 0.41 35.47
N ASP A 416 -22.16 0.61 36.54
CA ASP A 416 -22.92 1.83 36.75
C ASP A 416 -22.10 2.94 37.44
N GLY A 417 -22.72 4.09 37.72
CA GLY A 417 -22.09 5.23 38.40
C GLY A 417 -21.63 4.94 39.84
N GLN A 418 -21.97 3.79 40.43
CA GLN A 418 -21.46 3.33 41.71
C GLN A 418 -20.37 2.25 41.56
N LEU A 419 -19.94 1.99 40.33
CA LEU A 419 -19.04 0.90 39.95
C LEU A 419 -19.56 -0.49 40.33
N SER A 420 -20.89 -0.65 40.37
CA SER A 420 -21.52 -1.97 40.55
C SER A 420 -21.56 -2.69 39.20
N ASP A 421 -21.08 -3.92 39.18
CA ASP A 421 -20.96 -4.72 37.96
C ASP A 421 -22.22 -5.55 37.66
N GLN A 422 -22.44 -5.81 36.38
CA GLN A 422 -23.43 -6.76 35.89
C GLN A 422 -22.93 -7.41 34.60
N VAL A 423 -22.99 -8.74 34.51
CA VAL A 423 -22.78 -9.47 33.25
C VAL A 423 -23.96 -9.20 32.30
N ILE A 424 -23.66 -8.78 31.07
CA ILE A 424 -24.67 -8.49 30.03
C ILE A 424 -24.60 -9.44 28.83
N HIS A 425 -23.49 -10.15 28.66
CA HIS A 425 -23.28 -11.19 27.66
C HIS A 425 -22.12 -12.10 28.10
N ASP A 426 -22.21 -13.40 27.88
CA ASP A 426 -21.21 -14.41 28.23
C ASP A 426 -20.84 -15.26 26.99
N ASP A 427 -20.09 -16.35 27.20
CA ASP A 427 -19.66 -17.29 26.15
C ASP A 427 -18.76 -16.63 25.08
N MET A 428 -17.84 -15.77 25.52
CA MET A 428 -16.83 -15.14 24.65
C MET A 428 -15.42 -15.68 24.92
N ALA A 429 -14.57 -15.73 23.90
CA ALA A 429 -13.18 -16.16 24.05
C ALA A 429 -12.22 -14.98 24.23
N LEU A 430 -12.29 -13.97 23.36
CA LEU A 430 -11.43 -12.79 23.42
C LEU A 430 -12.24 -11.52 23.09
N PRO A 431 -13.00 -10.98 24.06
CA PRO A 431 -13.73 -9.74 23.89
C PRO A 431 -12.80 -8.56 23.60
N THR A 432 -13.04 -7.87 22.50
CA THR A 432 -12.36 -6.62 22.10
C THR A 432 -13.40 -5.66 21.51
N GLY A 433 -12.98 -4.45 21.15
CA GLY A 433 -13.68 -3.49 20.29
C GLY A 433 -15.15 -3.29 20.61
N LEU A 434 -15.54 -2.19 21.25
CA LEU A 434 -16.95 -1.86 21.51
C LEU A 434 -17.36 -0.49 20.95
N ALA A 435 -18.52 -0.43 20.31
CA ALA A 435 -19.14 0.84 19.91
C ALA A 435 -20.66 0.74 19.85
N TRP A 436 -21.31 1.90 19.94
CA TRP A 436 -22.76 2.04 19.75
C TRP A 436 -23.04 2.82 18.48
N SER A 437 -24.17 2.49 17.83
CA SER A 437 -24.76 3.32 16.80
C SER A 437 -25.06 4.71 17.34
N GLN A 438 -25.11 5.71 16.45
CA GLN A 438 -25.33 7.11 16.84
C GLN A 438 -26.66 7.33 17.59
N ASP A 439 -27.68 6.52 17.31
CA ASP A 439 -28.96 6.53 18.01
C ASP A 439 -28.95 5.76 19.34
N GLY A 440 -27.85 5.06 19.64
CA GLY A 440 -27.66 4.28 20.87
C GLY A 440 -28.40 2.95 20.93
N HIS A 441 -29.11 2.55 19.87
CA HIS A 441 -29.97 1.36 19.88
C HIS A 441 -29.27 0.07 19.44
N THR A 442 -28.08 0.16 18.85
CA THR A 442 -27.29 -0.99 18.42
C THR A 442 -25.92 -0.93 19.09
N VAL A 443 -25.49 -2.03 19.69
CA VAL A 443 -24.10 -2.22 20.10
C VAL A 443 -23.40 -3.14 19.09
N TYR A 444 -22.15 -2.83 18.82
CA TYR A 444 -21.22 -3.68 18.09
C TYR A 444 -20.10 -4.11 19.03
N PHE A 445 -19.72 -5.38 18.96
CA PHE A 445 -18.61 -5.90 19.75
C PHE A 445 -17.86 -7.01 19.01
N VAL A 446 -16.59 -7.20 19.35
CA VAL A 446 -15.72 -8.17 18.69
C VAL A 446 -15.41 -9.33 19.62
N ASP A 447 -15.37 -10.53 19.03
CA ASP A 447 -14.58 -11.65 19.58
C ASP A 447 -13.43 -11.94 18.60
N SER A 448 -12.23 -11.54 19.00
CA SER A 448 -11.03 -11.65 18.15
C SER A 448 -10.64 -13.09 17.89
N ALA A 449 -10.91 -14.01 18.82
CA ALA A 449 -10.60 -15.43 18.65
C ALA A 449 -11.59 -16.09 17.67
N ALA A 450 -12.85 -15.65 17.67
CA ALA A 450 -13.85 -16.09 16.70
C ALA A 450 -13.70 -15.42 15.32
N ARG A 451 -12.85 -14.38 15.20
CA ARG A 451 -12.73 -13.55 13.98
C ARG A 451 -14.06 -12.94 13.53
N ALA A 452 -14.86 -12.57 14.51
CA ALA A 452 -16.24 -12.15 14.28
C ALA A 452 -16.53 -10.82 14.96
N ILE A 453 -17.27 -9.98 14.24
CA ILE A 453 -17.90 -8.76 14.72
C ILE A 453 -19.38 -9.09 14.90
N TYR A 454 -19.91 -8.87 16.08
CA TYR A 454 -21.31 -9.09 16.43
C TYR A 454 -22.03 -7.77 16.58
N ARG A 455 -23.36 -7.82 16.45
CA ARG A 455 -24.25 -6.72 16.81
C ARG A 455 -25.45 -7.23 17.60
N ALA A 456 -26.00 -6.37 18.44
CA ALA A 456 -27.24 -6.61 19.15
C ALA A 456 -28.02 -5.31 19.35
N GLU A 457 -29.34 -5.42 19.49
CA GLU A 457 -30.15 -4.33 20.05
C GLU A 457 -29.65 -4.02 21.48
N TYR A 458 -29.46 -2.75 21.79
CA TYR A 458 -29.05 -2.28 23.11
C TYR A 458 -30.23 -1.60 23.81
N LEU A 459 -30.72 -2.24 24.86
CA LEU A 459 -31.88 -1.77 25.62
C LEU A 459 -31.46 -0.69 26.63
N VAL A 460 -32.37 0.25 26.92
CA VAL A 460 -32.09 1.36 27.86
C VAL A 460 -31.69 0.87 29.26
N GLU A 461 -32.17 -0.29 29.68
CA GLU A 461 -31.77 -0.93 30.94
C GLU A 461 -30.33 -1.46 30.93
N GLY A 462 -29.61 -1.37 29.80
CA GLY A 462 -28.22 -1.80 29.65
C GLY A 462 -28.10 -3.30 29.55
N ARG A 463 -28.97 -3.90 28.73
CA ARG A 463 -29.00 -5.33 28.40
C ARG A 463 -29.03 -5.49 26.89
N LEU A 464 -28.49 -6.60 26.41
CA LEU A 464 -28.52 -6.94 24.99
C LEU A 464 -29.83 -7.64 24.63
N GLY A 465 -30.36 -7.33 23.45
CA GLY A 465 -31.33 -8.16 22.75
C GLY A 465 -30.67 -9.39 22.11
N ALA A 466 -31.22 -9.86 20.99
CA ALA A 466 -30.61 -10.97 20.26
C ALA A 466 -29.27 -10.57 19.63
N VAL A 467 -28.21 -11.32 19.95
CA VAL A 467 -26.88 -11.17 19.35
C VAL A 467 -26.88 -11.84 17.97
N THR A 468 -26.41 -11.13 16.96
CA THR A 468 -26.29 -11.61 15.59
C THR A 468 -24.91 -11.31 15.04
N LEU A 469 -24.41 -12.18 14.17
CA LEU A 469 -23.19 -11.92 13.41
C LEU A 469 -23.41 -10.70 12.51
N PHE A 470 -22.50 -9.73 12.60
CA PHE A 470 -22.48 -8.56 11.73
C PHE A 470 -21.53 -8.79 10.55
N ALA A 471 -20.30 -9.21 10.82
CA ALA A 471 -19.30 -9.52 9.81
C ALA A 471 -18.24 -10.49 10.35
N GLU A 472 -17.65 -11.28 9.43
CA GLU A 472 -16.44 -12.06 9.70
C GLU A 472 -15.24 -11.39 9.04
N THR A 473 -14.07 -11.47 9.67
CA THR A 473 -12.82 -10.98 9.09
C THR A 473 -12.08 -12.09 8.34
N PRO A 474 -11.51 -11.81 7.15
CA PRO A 474 -10.69 -12.77 6.43
C PRO A 474 -9.49 -13.24 7.26
N ALA A 475 -9.26 -14.56 7.29
CA ALA A 475 -8.23 -15.18 8.13
C ALA A 475 -6.81 -14.73 7.80
N GLU A 476 -6.56 -14.45 6.52
CA GLU A 476 -5.30 -13.97 5.97
C GLU A 476 -4.99 -12.51 6.31
N LEU A 477 -6.00 -11.78 6.82
CA LEU A 477 -5.88 -10.38 7.21
C LEU A 477 -5.81 -10.23 8.74
N GLY A 478 -5.50 -11.29 9.50
CA GLY A 478 -5.30 -11.20 10.95
C GLY A 478 -6.56 -11.52 11.76
N ARG A 479 -6.74 -10.78 12.87
CA ARG A 479 -7.90 -10.88 13.76
C ARG A 479 -8.49 -9.49 14.01
N PRO A 480 -9.83 -9.34 14.07
CA PRO A 480 -10.45 -8.07 14.40
C PRO A 480 -10.10 -7.73 15.84
N ASP A 481 -9.90 -6.45 16.09
CA ASP A 481 -9.54 -5.93 17.41
C ASP A 481 -10.38 -4.66 17.71
N GLY A 482 -9.80 -3.61 18.27
CA GLY A 482 -10.48 -2.34 18.54
C GLY A 482 -11.12 -1.69 17.29
N LEU A 483 -12.26 -1.03 17.51
CA LEU A 483 -13.12 -0.50 16.45
C LEU A 483 -13.63 0.93 16.71
N ALA A 484 -14.08 1.59 15.66
CA ALA A 484 -14.72 2.90 15.70
C ALA A 484 -15.83 3.04 14.65
N LEU A 485 -16.89 3.78 14.98
CA LEU A 485 -18.02 4.02 14.08
C LEU A 485 -17.87 5.37 13.38
N ASP A 486 -18.17 5.40 12.07
CA ASP A 486 -18.30 6.63 11.30
C ASP A 486 -19.75 7.12 11.21
N ARG A 487 -19.95 8.35 10.73
CA ARG A 487 -21.27 9.01 10.62
C ARG A 487 -22.22 8.36 9.61
N GLU A 488 -21.75 7.46 8.76
CA GLU A 488 -22.59 6.70 7.83
C GLU A 488 -23.04 5.35 8.42
N GLY A 489 -22.60 5.04 9.64
CA GLY A 489 -22.80 3.75 10.29
C GLY A 489 -21.81 2.69 9.82
N GLY A 490 -20.70 3.09 9.20
CA GLY A 490 -19.60 2.19 8.87
C GLY A 490 -18.72 1.90 10.10
N LEU A 491 -18.25 0.66 10.21
CA LEU A 491 -17.32 0.22 11.26
C LEU A 491 -15.90 0.14 10.71
N TRP A 492 -14.99 0.90 11.31
CA TRP A 492 -13.56 0.76 11.15
C TRP A 492 -13.02 -0.21 12.20
N VAL A 493 -12.25 -1.21 11.78
CA VAL A 493 -11.80 -2.31 12.63
C VAL A 493 -10.32 -2.57 12.39
N CYS A 494 -9.51 -2.43 13.45
CA CYS A 494 -8.10 -2.81 13.42
C CYS A 494 -7.95 -4.31 13.25
N GLN A 495 -6.92 -4.73 12.50
CA GLN A 495 -6.60 -6.12 12.32
C GLN A 495 -5.25 -6.49 12.95
N TYR A 496 -5.29 -7.11 14.12
CA TYR A 496 -4.10 -7.58 14.82
C TYR A 496 -3.40 -8.69 14.01
N HIS A 497 -2.08 -8.56 13.79
CA HIS A 497 -1.28 -9.33 12.82
C HIS A 497 -1.74 -9.24 11.35
N GLY A 498 -2.61 -8.28 11.02
CA GLY A 498 -3.15 -8.10 9.68
C GLY A 498 -2.46 -7.01 8.85
N SER A 499 -1.61 -6.18 9.47
CA SER A 499 -1.01 -4.99 8.84
C SER A 499 -2.05 -4.09 8.16
N CYS A 500 -3.28 -4.02 8.68
CA CYS A 500 -4.34 -3.21 8.08
C CYS A 500 -5.47 -2.80 9.03
N LEU A 501 -6.29 -1.85 8.58
CA LEU A 501 -7.65 -1.62 9.05
C LEU A 501 -8.63 -2.02 7.95
N LEU A 502 -9.78 -2.55 8.36
CA LEU A 502 -10.90 -2.85 7.49
C LEU A 502 -12.07 -1.91 7.81
N ARG A 503 -12.79 -1.46 6.79
CA ARG A 503 -14.06 -0.76 6.97
C ARG A 503 -15.21 -1.61 6.45
N TYR A 504 -16.22 -1.82 7.29
CA TYR A 504 -17.48 -2.45 6.92
C TYR A 504 -18.59 -1.40 6.84
N ASP A 505 -19.45 -1.45 5.82
CA ASP A 505 -20.66 -0.62 5.78
C ASP A 505 -21.66 -1.03 6.87
N ARG A 506 -22.75 -0.27 7.05
CA ARG A 506 -23.82 -0.55 8.02
C ARG A 506 -24.53 -1.91 7.83
N HIS A 507 -24.27 -2.60 6.71
CA HIS A 507 -24.83 -3.91 6.39
C HIS A 507 -23.83 -5.05 6.60
N GLY A 508 -22.58 -4.74 7.00
CA GLY A 508 -21.53 -5.72 7.24
C GLY A 508 -20.71 -6.06 6.00
N HIS A 509 -20.81 -5.29 4.90
CA HIS A 509 -19.98 -5.50 3.72
C HIS A 509 -18.66 -4.75 3.82
N LEU A 510 -17.55 -5.44 3.52
CA LEU A 510 -16.23 -4.80 3.45
C LEU A 510 -16.19 -3.77 2.31
N THR A 511 -15.94 -2.50 2.63
CA THR A 511 -15.86 -1.40 1.65
C THR A 511 -14.44 -0.90 1.44
N ASP A 512 -13.61 -0.91 2.48
CA ASP A 512 -12.26 -0.34 2.42
C ASP A 512 -11.24 -1.19 3.18
N GLN A 513 -10.01 -1.15 2.70
CA GLN A 513 -8.84 -1.69 3.38
C GLN A 513 -7.74 -0.64 3.39
N VAL A 514 -7.19 -0.36 4.58
CA VAL A 514 -6.10 0.57 4.79
C VAL A 514 -4.87 -0.19 5.25
N LEU A 515 -3.81 -0.22 4.43
CA LEU A 515 -2.57 -0.88 4.80
C LEU A 515 -1.81 -0.05 5.84
N MET A 516 -1.40 -0.72 6.92
CA MET A 516 -0.56 -0.16 7.98
C MET A 516 0.91 -0.52 7.75
N PRO A 517 1.85 0.37 8.10
CA PRO A 517 3.29 0.11 7.97
C PRO A 517 3.83 -0.81 9.08
N VAL A 518 2.98 -1.25 10.02
CA VAL A 518 3.31 -2.13 11.14
C VAL A 518 2.26 -3.25 11.25
N PRO A 519 2.63 -4.43 11.76
CA PRO A 519 1.80 -5.62 11.64
C PRO A 519 0.64 -5.70 12.65
N CYS A 520 0.74 -5.00 13.78
CA CYS A 520 -0.23 -5.12 14.88
C CYS A 520 -0.92 -3.78 15.18
N PRO A 521 -1.78 -3.24 14.31
CA PRO A 521 -2.77 -2.25 14.72
C PRO A 521 -3.76 -2.91 15.68
N THR A 522 -4.07 -2.21 16.78
CA THR A 522 -4.79 -2.77 17.93
C THR A 522 -6.14 -2.10 18.14
N SER A 523 -6.19 -0.77 18.21
CA SER A 523 -7.44 -0.03 18.35
C SER A 523 -7.45 1.26 17.54
N CYS A 524 -8.65 1.79 17.30
CA CYS A 524 -8.84 3.05 16.62
C CYS A 524 -9.94 3.91 17.25
N CYS A 525 -9.80 5.24 17.11
CA CYS A 525 -10.78 6.20 17.61
C CYS A 525 -10.79 7.45 16.73
N PHE A 526 -11.98 7.99 16.48
CA PHE A 526 -12.10 9.27 15.80
C PHE A 526 -11.81 10.44 16.73
N GLY A 527 -11.06 11.41 16.23
CA GLY A 527 -10.66 12.62 16.93
C GLY A 527 -10.28 13.76 15.99
N GLY A 528 -9.60 14.76 16.54
CA GLY A 528 -9.25 15.98 15.84
C GLY A 528 -10.46 16.88 15.53
N PRO A 529 -10.25 18.03 14.88
CA PRO A 529 -11.33 18.97 14.53
C PRO A 529 -12.44 18.29 13.71
N GLY A 530 -13.66 18.32 14.25
CA GLY A 530 -14.83 17.72 13.61
C GLY A 530 -14.79 16.20 13.52
N LEU A 531 -13.99 15.51 14.35
CA LEU A 531 -13.82 14.05 14.36
C LEU A 531 -13.45 13.47 12.98
N ASN A 532 -12.64 14.21 12.20
CA ASN A 532 -12.27 13.82 10.84
C ASN A 532 -10.91 13.09 10.76
N THR A 533 -10.27 12.84 11.91
CA THR A 533 -9.03 12.06 12.00
C THR A 533 -9.35 10.74 12.69
N LEU A 534 -8.99 9.61 12.09
CA LEU A 534 -9.02 8.32 12.77
C LEU A 534 -7.60 8.06 13.31
N TYR A 535 -7.46 8.06 14.63
CA TYR A 535 -6.22 7.68 15.32
C TYR A 535 -6.17 6.16 15.49
N ILE A 536 -4.97 5.59 15.42
CA ILE A 536 -4.72 4.15 15.48
C ILE A 536 -3.59 3.90 16.48
N SER A 537 -3.81 3.00 17.44
CA SER A 537 -2.76 2.44 18.29
C SER A 537 -2.22 1.16 17.68
N THR A 538 -0.97 0.84 18.04
CA THR A 538 -0.31 -0.38 17.58
C THR A 538 0.43 -1.03 18.74
N ALA A 539 0.87 -2.27 18.56
CA ALA A 539 1.56 -3.05 19.59
C ALA A 539 2.91 -3.58 19.12
N ARG A 540 3.76 -3.81 20.13
CA ARG A 540 5.01 -4.61 20.08
C ARG A 540 4.82 -5.99 20.71
N PHE A 541 3.71 -6.17 21.42
CA PHE A 541 3.33 -7.38 22.12
C PHE A 541 3.47 -8.61 21.21
N ASP A 542 4.03 -9.69 21.77
CA ASP A 542 4.38 -10.94 21.08
C ASP A 542 5.39 -10.83 19.92
N MET A 543 6.00 -9.67 19.66
CA MET A 543 7.06 -9.55 18.65
C MET A 543 8.41 -10.03 19.17
N ASN A 544 9.10 -10.79 18.32
CA ASN A 544 10.47 -11.19 18.60
C ASN A 544 11.49 -10.09 18.20
N PRO A 545 12.77 -10.19 18.63
CA PRO A 545 13.78 -9.16 18.33
C PRO A 545 14.02 -8.88 16.84
N GLU A 546 13.84 -9.86 15.95
CA GLU A 546 13.97 -9.67 14.50
C GLU A 546 12.79 -8.87 13.93
N GLU A 547 11.57 -9.16 14.38
CA GLU A 547 10.38 -8.41 14.01
C GLU A 547 10.47 -6.96 14.50
N LEU A 548 10.93 -6.73 15.74
CA LEU A 548 11.13 -5.38 16.27
C LEU A 548 12.22 -4.61 15.53
N HIS A 549 13.22 -5.30 14.97
CA HIS A 549 14.22 -4.69 14.11
C HIS A 549 13.64 -4.29 12.74
N HIS A 550 12.76 -5.14 12.18
CA HIS A 550 12.11 -4.89 10.89
C HIS A 550 11.00 -3.83 10.99
N TYR A 551 10.27 -3.79 12.10
CA TYR A 551 9.19 -2.86 12.40
C TYR A 551 9.54 -2.00 13.62
N PRO A 552 10.52 -1.09 13.50
CA PRO A 552 11.00 -0.29 14.64
C PRO A 552 9.89 0.59 15.25
N ASP A 553 8.92 1.00 14.41
CA ASP A 553 7.79 1.85 14.78
C ASP A 553 6.57 1.07 15.30
N ALA A 554 6.67 -0.27 15.48
CA ALA A 554 5.63 -1.02 16.17
C ALA A 554 5.49 -0.50 17.61
N GLY A 555 4.24 -0.34 18.07
CA GLY A 555 3.93 0.28 19.36
C GLY A 555 3.75 1.79 19.30
N ASP A 556 3.86 2.43 18.14
CA ASP A 556 3.63 3.86 17.92
C ASP A 556 2.18 4.18 17.54
N LEU A 557 1.81 5.47 17.61
CA LEU A 557 0.50 5.97 17.18
C LEU A 557 0.52 6.45 15.73
N TYR A 558 -0.55 6.14 15.01
CA TYR A 558 -0.78 6.56 13.64
C TYR A 558 -2.11 7.31 13.50
N ALA A 559 -2.29 8.01 12.38
CA ALA A 559 -3.54 8.63 12.01
C ALA A 559 -3.80 8.55 10.50
N ILE A 560 -5.08 8.43 10.13
CA ILE A 560 -5.58 8.64 8.77
C ILE A 560 -6.70 9.67 8.77
N ARG A 561 -7.04 10.20 7.59
CA ARG A 561 -8.23 11.03 7.37
C ARG A 561 -9.20 10.31 6.46
N PRO A 562 -10.21 9.61 7.01
CA PRO A 562 -11.19 8.93 6.20
C PRO A 562 -12.15 9.91 5.52
N GLU A 563 -12.86 9.47 4.48
CA GLU A 563 -13.84 10.32 3.78
C GLU A 563 -14.98 10.78 4.69
N THR A 564 -15.39 9.88 5.58
CA THR A 564 -16.47 10.06 6.56
C THR A 564 -15.87 10.14 7.94
N GLY A 565 -16.10 11.27 8.62
CA GLY A 565 -15.68 11.45 10.01
C GLY A 565 -16.49 10.60 10.99
N GLY A 566 -16.04 10.59 12.24
CA GLY A 566 -16.54 9.73 13.30
C GLY A 566 -17.77 10.24 14.04
N VAL A 567 -18.27 9.36 14.91
CA VAL A 567 -19.18 9.72 16.00
C VAL A 567 -18.39 9.91 17.30
N ALA A 568 -18.85 10.82 18.15
CA ALA A 568 -18.28 11.00 19.48
C ALA A 568 -18.57 9.75 20.33
N ARG A 569 -17.57 9.27 21.09
CA ARG A 569 -17.79 8.22 22.08
C ARG A 569 -18.63 8.79 23.24
N HIS A 570 -19.50 7.96 23.83
CA HIS A 570 -20.21 8.34 25.04
C HIS A 570 -19.25 8.44 26.23
N SER A 571 -19.64 9.21 27.23
CA SER A 571 -18.87 9.38 28.47
C SER A 571 -19.55 8.66 29.62
N PHE A 572 -18.74 8.18 30.57
CA PHE A 572 -19.22 7.62 31.83
C PHE A 572 -19.84 8.72 32.70
N LYS A 573 -21.00 8.45 33.31
CA LYS A 573 -21.63 9.35 34.27
C LYS A 573 -21.09 9.08 35.66
N GLU A 574 -20.19 9.96 36.11
CA GLU A 574 -19.55 9.90 37.43
C GLU A 574 -20.45 10.43 38.55
#